data_AF-A0A962LJ58-F1
#
_entry.id   AF-A0A962LJ58-F1
#
_cell.length_a   1.000
_cell.length_b   1.000
_cell.length_c   1.000
_cell.angle_alpha   90.00
_cell.angle_beta   90.00
_cell.angle_gamma   90.00
#
_symmetry.space_group_name_H-M   'P 1'
#
loop_
_entity.id
_entity.type
_entity.pdbx_description
1 polymer ?
#
loop_
_entity_poly.entity_id
_entity_poly.type
_entity_poly.pdbx_seq_one_letter_code
_entity_poly.pdbx_strand_id
1 'polypeptide(L)'
;MTATFSGYCVLLPCSSQRLWVVPQRCLGEIVTVAAYTDHPPDEISWRGEIVPVADFGRQDSLPWRDQRGGTGLVAVMLGQRDEACSYFGVAVRGPNLGVSRLVDEEVEDIPGAPPDYASATFRMHGHVYQVPDLLALQRAIGSGEHILQ
;
A
#
# COMPACT_ATOMS: atom_id res chain seq x y z
N MET A 1 25.05 -5.06 10.88
CA MET A 1 24.84 -6.03 9.78
C MET A 1 23.76 -5.46 8.90
N THR A 2 24.12 -4.90 7.74
CA THR A 2 23.16 -4.47 6.71
C THR A 2 22.59 -5.74 6.08
N ALA A 3 21.31 -6.00 6.30
CA ALA A 3 20.65 -7.12 5.65
C ALA A 3 20.58 -6.81 4.15
N THR A 4 21.31 -7.57 3.34
CA THR A 4 21.14 -7.56 1.88
C THR A 4 19.75 -8.07 1.56
N PHE A 5 18.83 -7.18 1.19
CA PHE A 5 17.50 -7.56 0.74
C PHE A 5 17.59 -8.12 -0.68
N SER A 6 17.91 -9.41 -0.84
CA SER A 6 17.72 -10.08 -2.13
C SER A 6 16.24 -10.44 -2.28
N GLY A 7 15.45 -9.59 -2.94
CA GLY A 7 14.04 -9.87 -3.18
C GLY A 7 13.39 -8.91 -4.16
N TYR A 8 12.33 -9.38 -4.81
CA TYR A 8 11.43 -8.50 -5.54
C TYR A 8 10.50 -7.79 -4.57
N CYS A 9 10.27 -6.52 -4.83
CA CYS A 9 9.33 -5.67 -4.14
C CYS A 9 8.23 -5.23 -5.09
N VAL A 10 7.05 -4.96 -4.54
CA VAL A 10 5.94 -4.35 -5.28
C VAL A 10 5.96 -2.86 -4.98
N LEU A 11 5.98 -2.08 -6.05
CA LEU A 11 5.81 -0.63 -6.03
C LEU A 11 4.30 -0.37 -6.05
N LEU A 12 3.77 0.21 -4.97
CA LEU A 12 2.33 0.41 -4.76
C LEU A 12 2.04 1.91 -4.66
N PRO A 13 1.46 2.53 -5.70
CA PRO A 13 1.01 3.90 -5.60
C PRO A 13 -0.30 3.94 -4.81
N CYS A 14 -0.30 4.62 -3.67
CA CYS A 14 -1.44 4.69 -2.74
C CYS A 14 -2.07 6.09 -2.72
N SER A 15 -1.28 7.12 -3.01
CA SER A 15 -1.72 8.49 -3.28
C SER A 15 -0.62 9.26 -4.01
N SER A 16 -0.86 10.53 -4.35
CA SER A 16 0.11 11.44 -4.95
C SER A 16 1.33 11.71 -4.06
N GLN A 17 1.22 11.45 -2.75
CA GLN A 17 2.30 11.63 -1.77
C GLN A 17 2.79 10.31 -1.16
N ARG A 18 2.09 9.19 -1.40
CA ARG A 18 2.43 7.88 -0.84
C ARG A 18 2.65 6.89 -1.97
N LEU A 19 3.93 6.65 -2.25
CA LEU A 19 4.39 5.61 -3.14
C LEU A 19 5.15 4.58 -2.29
N TRP A 20 4.53 3.41 -2.11
CA TRP A 20 5.04 2.39 -1.20
C TRP A 20 5.89 1.37 -1.92
N VAL A 21 6.82 0.79 -1.17
CA VAL A 21 7.60 -0.38 -1.56
C VAL A 21 7.43 -1.44 -0.50
N VAL A 22 6.79 -2.54 -0.90
CA VAL A 22 6.55 -3.68 -0.02
C VAL A 22 7.28 -4.90 -0.53
N PRO A 23 7.88 -5.74 0.33
CA PRO A 23 8.35 -7.04 -0.10
C PRO A 23 7.21 -7.83 -0.74
N GLN A 24 7.45 -8.48 -1.88
CA GLN A 24 6.40 -9.22 -2.60
C GLN A 24 5.70 -10.26 -1.72
N ARG A 25 6.43 -10.89 -0.78
CA ARG A 25 5.89 -11.86 0.18
C ARG A 25 4.84 -11.30 1.14
N CYS A 26 4.73 -9.98 1.28
CA CYS A 26 3.73 -9.33 2.12
C CYS A 26 2.41 -9.08 1.38
N LEU A 27 2.39 -9.23 0.05
CA LEU A 27 1.22 -9.05 -0.79
C LEU A 27 0.53 -10.39 -1.00
N GLY A 28 -0.76 -10.48 -0.68
CA GLY A 28 -1.59 -11.62 -1.02
C GLY A 28 -2.04 -11.57 -2.48
N GLU A 29 -2.69 -10.49 -2.89
CA GLU A 29 -3.22 -10.32 -4.24
C GLU A 29 -3.50 -8.83 -4.53
N ILE A 30 -3.42 -8.40 -5.80
CA ILE A 30 -4.01 -7.13 -6.23
C ILE A 30 -5.29 -7.47 -6.98
N VAL A 31 -6.41 -7.03 -6.44
CA VAL A 31 -7.74 -7.37 -6.95
C VAL A 31 -8.37 -6.19 -7.66
N THR A 32 -9.07 -6.48 -8.74
CA THR A 32 -9.93 -5.52 -9.44
C THR A 32 -11.31 -5.54 -8.79
N VAL A 33 -11.76 -4.37 -8.34
CA VAL A 33 -13.03 -4.18 -7.64
C VAL A 33 -13.95 -3.36 -8.55
N ALA A 34 -15.19 -3.82 -8.74
CA ALA A 34 -16.20 -3.03 -9.43
C ALA A 34 -16.50 -1.76 -8.64
N ALA A 35 -16.50 -0.60 -9.31
CA ALA A 35 -16.60 0.70 -8.67
C ALA A 35 -17.76 1.50 -9.24
N TYR A 36 -18.73 1.82 -8.37
CA TYR A 36 -19.84 2.71 -8.69
C TYR A 36 -19.56 4.16 -8.28
N THR A 37 -18.53 4.38 -7.46
CA THR A 37 -18.09 5.69 -6.96
C THR A 37 -16.59 5.85 -7.15
N ASP A 38 -16.09 7.07 -7.00
CA ASP A 38 -14.65 7.36 -7.11
C ASP A 38 -13.86 7.01 -5.83
N HIS A 39 -14.55 6.53 -4.79
CA HIS A 39 -13.98 6.04 -3.55
C HIS A 39 -13.98 4.50 -3.52
N PRO A 40 -12.92 3.87 -2.99
CA PRO A 40 -12.91 2.45 -2.69
C PRO A 40 -14.02 2.13 -1.67
N PRO A 41 -14.55 0.90 -1.69
CA PRO A 41 -15.41 0.45 -0.61
C PRO A 41 -14.60 0.35 0.68
N ASP A 42 -15.26 0.52 1.83
CA ASP A 42 -14.60 0.37 3.13
C ASP A 42 -14.13 -1.08 3.39
N GLU A 43 -14.76 -2.05 2.72
CA GLU A 43 -14.44 -3.47 2.82
C GLU A 43 -14.62 -4.18 1.47
N ILE A 44 -13.88 -5.25 1.23
CA ILE A 44 -14.09 -6.15 0.09
C ILE A 44 -14.22 -7.61 0.56
N SER A 45 -14.91 -8.43 -0.23
CA SER A 45 -14.87 -9.88 -0.07
C SER A 45 -13.74 -10.47 -0.92
N TRP A 46 -12.81 -11.18 -0.29
CA TRP A 46 -11.68 -11.81 -0.94
C TRP A 46 -11.46 -13.22 -0.40
N ARG A 47 -11.58 -14.24 -1.26
CA ARG A 47 -11.40 -15.67 -0.92
C ARG A 47 -12.22 -16.15 0.28
N GLY A 48 -13.41 -15.58 0.48
CA GLY A 48 -14.31 -15.88 1.60
C GLY A 48 -14.05 -15.06 2.86
N GLU A 49 -13.02 -14.21 2.86
CA GLU A 49 -12.70 -13.29 3.95
C GLU A 49 -13.29 -11.91 3.68
N ILE A 50 -13.61 -11.18 4.75
CA ILE A 50 -13.93 -9.76 4.71
C ILE A 50 -12.65 -8.99 5.00
N VAL A 51 -12.24 -8.15 4.05
CA VAL A 51 -10.97 -7.43 4.10
C VAL A 51 -11.26 -5.92 4.17
N PRO A 52 -10.93 -5.25 5.29
CA PRO A 52 -11.09 -3.80 5.41
C PRO A 52 -10.09 -3.08 4.50
N VAL A 53 -10.49 -1.97 3.89
CA VAL A 53 -9.70 -1.23 2.90
C VAL A 53 -9.33 0.16 3.42
N ALA A 54 -8.03 0.46 3.44
CA ALA A 54 -7.51 1.79 3.72
C ALA A 54 -7.38 2.63 2.44
N ASP A 55 -7.83 3.88 2.50
CA ASP A 55 -7.74 4.85 1.40
C ASP A 55 -6.87 6.07 1.76
N PHE A 56 -5.59 5.98 1.44
CA PHE A 56 -4.61 7.06 1.66
C PHE A 56 -4.73 8.23 0.68
N GLY A 57 -5.50 8.06 -0.39
CA GLY A 57 -5.72 9.09 -1.41
C GLY A 57 -7.11 9.70 -1.33
N ARG A 58 -7.82 9.57 -0.20
CA ARG A 58 -9.22 10.03 -0.08
C ARG A 58 -9.40 11.52 -0.36
N GLN A 59 -8.42 12.33 0.02
CA GLN A 59 -8.40 13.79 -0.23
C GLN A 59 -7.54 14.16 -1.45
N ASP A 60 -7.01 13.17 -2.15
CA ASP A 60 -6.14 13.39 -3.29
C ASP A 60 -6.94 13.69 -4.56
N SER A 61 -6.27 14.35 -5.50
CA SER A 61 -6.80 14.62 -6.84
C SER A 61 -6.75 13.40 -7.77
N LEU A 62 -5.97 12.36 -7.41
CA LEU A 62 -5.83 11.14 -8.20
C LEU A 62 -7.06 10.22 -8.02
N PRO A 63 -7.76 9.86 -9.12
CA PRO A 63 -8.88 8.95 -9.04
C PRO A 63 -8.40 7.51 -8.72
N TRP A 64 -9.15 6.81 -7.88
CA TRP A 64 -8.97 5.36 -7.66
C TRP A 64 -9.67 4.55 -8.73
N ARG A 65 -10.87 4.99 -9.07
CA ARG A 65 -11.67 4.39 -10.12
C ARG A 65 -11.10 4.77 -11.48
N ASP A 66 -10.80 3.76 -12.29
CA ASP A 66 -10.69 3.94 -13.73
C ASP A 66 -12.07 4.27 -14.30
N GLN A 67 -12.25 5.50 -14.77
CA GLN A 67 -13.50 5.98 -15.34
C GLN A 67 -13.90 5.22 -16.62
N ARG A 68 -12.93 4.62 -17.33
CA ARG A 68 -13.22 3.86 -18.56
C ARG A 68 -13.71 2.45 -18.24
N GLY A 69 -13.07 1.78 -17.29
CA GLY A 69 -13.41 0.42 -16.87
C GLY A 69 -14.52 0.33 -15.83
N GLY A 70 -14.79 1.41 -15.10
CA GLY A 70 -15.71 1.39 -13.96
C GLY A 70 -15.21 0.50 -12.81
N THR A 71 -13.90 0.36 -12.67
CA THR A 71 -13.25 -0.50 -11.69
C THR A 71 -12.14 0.26 -10.95
N GLY A 72 -11.75 -0.24 -9.78
CA GLY A 72 -10.58 0.23 -9.05
C GLY A 72 -9.73 -0.94 -8.57
N LEU A 73 -8.53 -0.66 -8.08
CA LEU A 73 -7.59 -1.69 -7.63
C LEU A 73 -7.43 -1.63 -6.10
N VAL A 74 -7.39 -2.80 -5.47
CA VAL A 74 -7.06 -2.95 -4.05
C VAL A 74 -5.93 -3.95 -3.90
N ALA A 75 -4.86 -3.55 -3.24
CA ALA A 75 -3.77 -4.45 -2.84
C ALA A 75 -4.11 -5.09 -1.50
N VAL A 76 -4.33 -6.39 -1.48
CA VAL A 76 -4.58 -7.18 -0.27
C VAL A 76 -3.23 -7.56 0.35
N MET A 77 -2.98 -7.03 1.54
CA MET A 77 -1.78 -7.26 2.33
C MET A 77 -2.00 -8.38 3.34
N LEU A 78 -0.98 -9.20 3.53
CA LEU A 78 -0.97 -10.23 4.55
C LEU A 78 -0.70 -9.58 5.91
N GLY A 79 -1.61 -9.75 6.85
CA GLY A 79 -1.44 -9.33 8.23
C GLY A 79 -0.55 -10.28 9.02
N GLN A 80 -0.08 -9.83 10.18
CA GLN A 80 0.51 -10.70 11.18
C GLN A 80 -0.58 -11.45 11.96
N ARG A 81 -0.21 -12.60 12.53
CA ARG A 81 -1.10 -13.39 13.40
C ARG A 81 -1.39 -12.60 14.68
N ASP A 82 -2.52 -12.95 15.32
CA ASP A 82 -2.94 -12.42 16.64
C ASP A 82 -3.29 -10.92 16.66
N GLU A 83 -3.50 -10.31 15.49
CA GLU A 83 -4.00 -8.95 15.32
C GLU A 83 -5.47 -8.96 14.86
N ALA A 84 -6.15 -7.81 14.99
CA ALA A 84 -7.61 -7.71 14.79
C ALA A 84 -8.11 -8.07 13.38
N CYS A 85 -7.25 -7.97 12.35
CA CYS A 85 -7.58 -8.44 11.00
C CYS A 85 -6.43 -9.29 10.43
N SER A 86 -6.73 -10.46 9.87
CA SER A 86 -5.72 -11.33 9.23
C SER A 86 -5.19 -10.76 7.91
N TYR A 87 -5.99 -9.90 7.27
CA TYR A 87 -5.70 -9.26 6.00
C TYR A 87 -6.24 -7.85 6.03
N PHE A 88 -5.63 -6.96 5.26
CA PHE A 88 -6.15 -5.63 5.01
C PHE A 88 -5.87 -5.21 3.58
N GLY A 89 -6.76 -4.41 3.01
CA GLY A 89 -6.67 -3.86 1.68
C GLY A 89 -6.10 -2.46 1.71
N VAL A 90 -5.40 -2.09 0.64
CA VAL A 90 -4.97 -0.71 0.40
C VAL A 90 -5.45 -0.32 -0.99
N ALA A 91 -6.16 0.81 -1.08
CA ALA A 91 -6.56 1.36 -2.37
C ALA A 91 -5.32 1.76 -3.18
N VAL A 92 -5.23 1.26 -4.41
CA VAL A 92 -4.12 1.57 -5.32
C VAL A 92 -4.56 2.70 -6.26
N ARG A 93 -3.82 3.80 -6.25
CA ARG A 93 -4.13 5.04 -6.98
C ARG A 93 -2.87 5.61 -7.61
N GLY A 94 -2.94 5.94 -8.90
CA GLY A 94 -1.85 6.61 -9.61
C GLY A 94 -0.95 5.68 -10.42
N PRO A 95 0.09 6.25 -11.06
CA PRO A 95 0.99 5.52 -11.93
C PRO A 95 2.03 4.72 -11.14
N ASN A 96 2.85 3.94 -11.84
CA ASN A 96 4.00 3.21 -11.28
C ASN A 96 3.66 2.02 -10.37
N LEU A 97 2.46 1.45 -10.51
CA LEU A 97 2.21 0.09 -10.03
C LEU A 97 3.15 -0.87 -10.77
N GLY A 98 3.96 -1.62 -10.03
CA GLY A 98 4.91 -2.52 -10.67
C GLY A 98 5.66 -3.43 -9.69
N VAL A 99 6.52 -4.27 -10.26
CA VAL A 99 7.44 -5.12 -9.50
C VAL A 99 8.86 -4.68 -9.84
N SER A 100 9.67 -4.43 -8.81
CA SER A 100 11.07 -4.04 -8.97
C SER A 100 11.96 -4.88 -8.07
N ARG A 101 13.18 -5.14 -8.52
CA ARG A 101 14.24 -5.65 -7.66
C ARG A 101 14.97 -4.43 -7.09
N LEU A 102 14.99 -4.29 -5.77
CA LEU A 102 15.80 -3.26 -5.14
C LEU A 102 17.27 -3.67 -5.22
N VAL A 103 18.11 -2.75 -5.70
CA VAL A 103 19.56 -2.89 -5.75
C VAL A 103 20.14 -1.73 -4.95
N ASP A 104 21.06 -2.00 -4.02
CA ASP A 104 21.53 -1.01 -3.05
C ASP A 104 22.14 0.22 -3.75
N GLU A 105 22.75 0.05 -4.92
CA GLU A 105 23.34 1.14 -5.70
C GLU A 105 22.31 2.12 -6.30
N GLU A 106 21.04 1.70 -6.44
CA GLU A 106 19.94 2.50 -6.99
C GLU A 106 19.10 3.18 -5.90
N VAL A 107 19.40 2.91 -4.62
CA VAL A 107 18.67 3.38 -3.46
C VAL A 107 19.47 4.45 -2.75
N GLU A 108 18.93 5.67 -2.70
CA GLU A 108 19.46 6.78 -1.93
C GLU A 108 18.60 6.96 -0.67
N ASP A 109 19.18 6.74 0.50
CA ASP A 109 18.48 6.94 1.77
C ASP A 109 18.11 8.43 1.97
N ILE A 110 16.89 8.71 2.42
CA ILE A 110 16.44 10.07 2.72
C ILE A 110 16.37 10.20 4.25
N PRO A 111 17.33 10.90 4.90
CA PRO A 111 17.31 11.06 6.33
C PRO A 111 16.16 11.96 6.77
N GLY A 112 15.42 11.52 7.78
CA GLY A 112 14.30 12.27 8.35
C GLY A 112 13.38 11.39 9.20
N ALA A 113 12.44 12.01 9.89
CA ALA A 113 11.33 11.25 10.46
C ALA A 113 10.46 10.74 9.31
N PRO A 114 10.25 9.42 9.18
CA PRO A 114 9.34 8.91 8.17
C PRO A 114 7.92 9.43 8.45
N PRO A 115 7.08 9.56 7.42
CA PRO A 115 5.68 9.91 7.61
C PRO A 115 4.94 8.83 8.40
N ASP A 116 3.74 9.16 8.87
CA ASP A 116 2.91 8.23 9.63
C ASP A 116 2.74 6.91 8.88
N TYR A 117 2.87 5.81 9.63
CA TYR A 117 2.80 4.45 9.13
C TYR A 117 3.86 4.06 8.09
N ALA A 118 4.97 4.79 8.02
CA ALA A 118 6.17 4.38 7.29
C ALA A 118 7.34 4.12 8.25
N SER A 119 8.09 3.05 8.00
CA SER A 119 9.30 2.71 8.76
C SER A 119 10.56 3.34 8.16
N ALA A 120 10.54 3.68 6.87
CA ALA A 120 11.67 4.27 6.16
C ALA A 120 11.20 5.02 4.91
N THR A 121 12.04 5.94 4.41
CA THR A 121 11.82 6.68 3.16
C THR A 121 13.14 6.74 2.38
N PHE A 122 13.10 6.50 1.07
CA PHE A 122 14.28 6.51 0.21
C PHE A 122 13.93 7.02 -1.19
N ARG A 123 14.95 7.39 -1.97
CA ARG A 123 14.81 7.74 -3.38
C ARG A 123 15.30 6.62 -4.26
N MET A 124 14.56 6.34 -5.33
CA MET A 124 14.96 5.41 -6.38
C MET A 124 14.37 5.89 -7.71
N HIS A 125 15.16 5.93 -8.79
CA HIS A 125 14.72 6.40 -10.11
C HIS A 125 13.99 7.76 -10.10
N GLY A 126 14.49 8.71 -9.29
CA GLY A 126 13.91 10.06 -9.17
C GLY A 126 12.59 10.15 -8.40
N HIS A 127 12.07 9.03 -7.87
CA HIS A 127 10.85 9.00 -7.05
C HIS A 127 11.19 8.76 -5.58
N VAL A 128 10.40 9.35 -4.68
CA VAL A 128 10.48 9.09 -3.24
C VAL A 128 9.53 7.94 -2.90
N TYR A 129 10.11 6.89 -2.35
CA TYR A 129 9.42 5.68 -1.93
C TYR A 129 9.43 5.56 -0.41
N GLN A 130 8.37 4.96 0.14
CA GLN A 130 8.22 4.69 1.56
C GLN A 130 8.14 3.17 1.78
N VAL A 131 8.76 2.68 2.85
CA VAL A 131 8.53 1.32 3.34
C VAL A 131 7.43 1.42 4.40
N PRO A 132 6.23 0.85 4.19
CA PRO A 132 5.17 0.95 5.17
C PRO A 132 5.43 0.08 6.41
N ASP A 133 5.06 0.58 7.58
CA ASP A 133 4.96 -0.21 8.80
C ASP A 133 3.63 -0.99 8.77
N LEU A 134 3.68 -2.19 8.20
CA LEU A 134 2.50 -3.04 8.01
C LEU A 134 1.83 -3.43 9.33
N LEU A 135 2.59 -3.53 10.43
CA LEU A 135 2.02 -3.89 11.73
C LEU A 135 1.27 -2.72 12.36
N ALA A 136 1.88 -1.53 12.33
CA ALA A 136 1.20 -0.31 12.79
C ALA A 136 -0.07 -0.05 11.98
N LEU A 137 -0.03 -0.26 10.66
CA LEU A 137 -1.18 -0.18 9.78
C LEU A 137 -2.28 -1.18 10.15
N GLN A 138 -1.92 -2.46 10.26
CA GLN A 138 -2.87 -3.51 10.61
C GLN A 138 -3.62 -3.20 11.92
N ARG A 139 -2.91 -2.69 12.93
CA ARG A 139 -3.50 -2.28 14.22
C ARG A 139 -4.46 -1.12 14.08
N ALA A 140 -4.06 -0.08 13.33
CA ALA A 140 -4.90 1.09 13.13
C ALA A 140 -6.18 0.73 12.35
N ILE A 141 -6.06 -0.05 11.27
CA ILE A 141 -7.22 -0.56 10.51
C ILE A 141 -8.11 -1.43 11.42
N GLY A 142 -7.53 -2.39 12.14
CA GLY A 142 -8.27 -3.32 12.97
C GLY A 142 -8.96 -2.67 14.18
N SER A 143 -8.46 -1.52 14.64
CA SER A 143 -9.08 -0.74 15.72
C SER A 143 -10.18 0.20 15.22
N GLY A 144 -10.41 0.26 13.90
CA GLY A 144 -11.34 1.20 13.29
C GLY A 144 -10.87 2.66 13.42
N GLU A 145 -9.57 2.89 13.69
CA GLU A 145 -9.04 4.24 13.63
C GLU A 145 -9.19 4.74 12.19
N HIS A 146 -9.70 5.96 12.04
CA HIS A 146 -9.51 6.68 10.80
C HIS A 146 -8.00 6.87 10.65
N ILE A 147 -7.36 5.98 9.89
CA ILE A 147 -5.96 6.14 9.50
C ILE A 147 -5.85 7.54 8.90
N LEU A 148 -5.24 8.43 9.69
CA LEU A 148 -5.37 9.86 9.49
C LEU A 148 -4.82 10.24 8.12
N GLN A 149 -5.64 11.10 7.51
CA GLN A 149 -5.64 11.61 6.15
C GLN A 149 -4.44 12.52 5.91
#